data_AF-A0A5B6TIQ3-F1
#
_entry.id   AF-A0A5B6TIQ3-F1
#
_cell.length_a   1.000
_cell.length_b   1.000
_cell.length_c   1.000
_cell.angle_alpha   90.00
_cell.angle_beta   90.00
_cell.angle_gamma   90.00
#
_symmetry.space_group_name_H-M   'P 1'
#
loop_
_entity.id
_entity.type
_entity.pdbx_description
1 polymer ?
#
loop_
_entity_poly.entity_id
_entity_poly.type
_entity_poly.pdbx_seq_one_letter_code
_entity_poly.pdbx_strand_id
1 'polypeptide(L)'
;MEQRNPTHTLLSWLAEVNDKLTLLAPNARLPHLEAETCMQVIKLLKEAQHALDLLEAMMRDHPALIAAQIALLEAMILARRLKAAEAIQKAQNNLHLFLESMEDRHR
;
A
#
# COMPACT_ATOMS: atom_id res chain seq x y z
N MET A 1 22.99 -13.62 16.03
CA MET A 1 21.71 -12.97 15.74
C MET A 1 21.85 -12.32 14.37
N GLU A 2 21.34 -12.94 13.32
CA GLU A 2 21.30 -12.32 11.99
C GLU A 2 20.41 -11.08 12.08
N GLN A 3 20.97 -9.89 11.82
CA GLN A 3 20.17 -8.69 11.63
C GLN A 3 19.31 -8.91 10.39
N ARG A 4 17.99 -9.08 10.58
CA ARG A 4 17.03 -9.08 9.47
C ARG A 4 17.28 -7.81 8.65
N ASN A 5 17.49 -7.99 7.35
CA ASN A 5 17.66 -6.87 6.43
C ASN A 5 16.45 -5.92 6.57
N PRO A 6 16.66 -4.63 6.92
CA PRO A 6 15.58 -3.69 7.17
C PRO A 6 14.70 -3.49 5.93
N THR A 7 15.27 -3.56 4.73
CA THR A 7 14.53 -3.52 3.46
C THR A 7 13.55 -4.69 3.36
N HIS A 8 14.00 -5.92 3.65
CA HIS A 8 13.12 -7.10 3.62
C HIS A 8 11.97 -6.98 4.63
N THR A 9 12.25 -6.42 5.81
CA THR A 9 11.21 -6.21 6.83
C THR A 9 10.13 -5.23 6.34
N LEU A 10 10.54 -4.13 5.71
CA LEU A 10 9.61 -3.14 5.15
C LEU A 10 8.80 -3.70 3.97
N LEU A 11 9.43 -4.50 3.10
CA LEU A 11 8.74 -5.18 2.00
C LEU A 11 7.71 -6.20 2.50
N SER A 12 8.05 -7.01 3.51
CA SER A 12 7.08 -7.93 4.15
C SER A 12 5.92 -7.17 4.78
N TRP A 13 6.17 -6.01 5.38
CA TRP A 13 5.11 -5.20 5.98
C TRP A 13 4.19 -4.58 4.92
N LEU A 14 4.74 -4.13 3.79
CA LEU A 14 3.95 -3.66 2.65
C LEU A 14 3.06 -4.76 2.05
N ALA A 15 3.55 -5.99 1.97
CA ALA A 15 2.74 -7.14 1.56
C ALA A 15 1.57 -7.37 2.54
N GLU A 16 1.82 -7.29 3.85
CA GLU A 16 0.77 -7.41 4.86
C GLU A 16 -0.29 -6.30 4.75
N VAL A 17 0.11 -5.06 4.47
CA VAL A 17 -0.84 -3.97 4.21
C VAL A 17 -1.66 -4.24 2.96
N ASN A 18 -1.04 -4.74 1.89
CA ASN A 18 -1.73 -5.11 0.65
C ASN A 18 -2.79 -6.21 0.89
N ASP A 19 -2.47 -7.21 1.72
CA ASP A 19 -3.41 -8.26 2.12
C ASP A 19 -4.59 -7.70 2.93
N LYS A 20 -4.32 -6.81 3.88
CA LYS A 20 -5.38 -6.14 4.65
C LYS A 20 -6.31 -5.31 3.77
N LEU A 21 -5.78 -4.63 2.74
CA LEU A 21 -6.60 -3.92 1.76
C LEU A 21 -7.49 -4.89 0.98
N THR A 22 -6.98 -6.08 0.62
CA THR A 22 -7.78 -7.14 -0.03
C THR A 22 -8.97 -7.56 0.82
N LEU A 23 -8.75 -7.73 2.14
CA LEU A 23 -9.80 -8.15 3.08
C LEU A 23 -10.91 -7.09 3.25
N LEU A 24 -10.59 -5.81 3.03
CA LEU A 24 -11.57 -4.71 3.10
C LEU A 24 -12.36 -4.52 1.80
N ALA A 25 -11.90 -5.08 0.68
CA ALA A 25 -12.51 -4.88 -0.63
C ALA A 25 -14.01 -5.27 -0.72
N PRO A 26 -14.49 -6.34 -0.06
CA PRO A 26 -15.92 -6.66 -0.05
C PRO A 26 -16.76 -5.59 0.67
N ASN A 27 -16.28 -5.10 1.82
CA ASN A 27 -16.97 -4.10 2.63
C ASN A 27 -17.03 -2.73 1.94
N ALA A 28 -16.01 -2.42 1.14
CA ALA A 28 -15.92 -1.20 0.36
C ALA A 28 -17.01 -1.06 -0.72
N ARG A 29 -17.71 -2.15 -1.04
CA ARG A 29 -18.84 -2.18 -1.99
C ARG A 29 -20.19 -2.07 -1.30
N LEU A 30 -20.22 -2.06 0.03
CA LEU A 30 -21.44 -1.99 0.84
C LEU A 30 -21.70 -0.53 1.26
N PRO A 31 -22.79 0.11 0.79
CA PRO A 31 -23.03 1.54 1.05
C PRO A 31 -23.10 1.92 2.53
N HIS A 32 -23.57 1.01 3.38
CA HIS A 32 -23.75 1.24 4.82
C HIS A 32 -22.45 1.10 5.62
N LEU A 33 -21.38 0.52 5.05
CA LEU A 33 -20.07 0.37 5.68
C LEU A 33 -19.00 1.28 5.05
N GLU A 34 -19.37 2.10 4.07
CA GLU A 34 -18.41 2.81 3.23
C GLU A 34 -17.56 3.82 4.02
N ALA A 35 -18.16 4.58 4.93
CA ALA A 35 -17.44 5.53 5.78
C ALA A 35 -16.44 4.84 6.72
N GLU A 36 -16.85 3.75 7.36
CA GLU A 36 -15.97 2.97 8.24
C GLU A 36 -14.83 2.33 7.44
N THR A 37 -15.16 1.75 6.28
CA THR A 37 -14.17 1.13 5.39
C THR A 37 -13.18 2.17 4.89
N CYS A 38 -13.63 3.38 4.51
CA CYS A 38 -12.74 4.47 4.12
C CYS A 38 -11.76 4.85 5.24
N MET A 39 -12.22 4.87 6.49
CA MET A 39 -11.36 5.18 7.64
C MET A 39 -10.26 4.12 7.82
N GLN A 40 -10.64 2.84 7.72
CA GLN A 40 -9.69 1.73 7.80
C GLN A 40 -8.69 1.75 6.63
N VAL A 41 -9.17 2.01 5.41
CA VAL A 41 -8.32 2.18 4.23
C VAL A 41 -7.34 3.34 4.42
N ILE A 42 -7.79 4.52 4.84
CA ILE A 42 -6.91 5.67 5.08
C ILE A 42 -5.81 5.36 6.10
N LYS A 43 -6.12 4.59 7.15
CA LYS A 43 -5.12 4.16 8.14
C LYS A 43 -4.05 3.28 7.48
N LEU A 44 -4.47 2.26 6.73
CA LEU A 44 -3.55 1.36 6.02
C LEU A 44 -2.71 2.09 4.98
N LEU A 45 -3.29 3.03 4.23
CA LEU A 45 -2.55 3.81 3.23
C LEU A 45 -1.46 4.68 3.89
N LYS A 46 -1.72 5.26 5.07
CA LYS A 46 -0.71 6.01 5.82
C LYS A 46 0.43 5.10 6.31
N GLU A 47 0.09 3.91 6.77
CA GLU A 47 1.07 2.89 7.18
C GLU A 47 1.96 2.49 5.99
N ALA A 48 1.37 2.17 4.84
CA ALA A 48 2.12 1.86 3.63
C ALA A 48 2.98 3.03 3.15
N GLN A 49 2.45 4.26 3.16
CA GLN A 49 3.22 5.44 2.76
C GLN A 49 4.46 5.62 3.64
N HIS A 50 4.32 5.46 4.96
CA HIS A 50 5.45 5.52 5.88
C HIS A 50 6.50 4.44 5.56
N ALA A 51 6.09 3.23 5.21
CA ALA A 51 7.00 2.16 4.80
C ALA A 51 7.78 2.52 3.52
N LEU A 52 7.09 3.07 2.53
CA LEU A 52 7.68 3.48 1.26
C LEU A 52 8.68 4.63 1.46
N ASP A 53 8.38 5.60 2.32
CA ASP A 53 9.29 6.71 2.64
C ASP A 53 10.59 6.19 3.29
N LEU A 54 10.50 5.16 4.15
CA LEU A 54 11.68 4.50 4.72
C LEU A 54 12.46 3.70 3.66
N LEU A 55 11.77 3.06 2.72
CA LEU A 55 12.41 2.36 1.60
C LEU A 55 13.09 3.32 0.63
N GLU A 56 12.52 4.50 0.40
CA GLU A 56 13.10 5.53 -0.47
C GLU A 56 14.49 5.95 -0.01
N ALA A 57 14.68 6.09 1.31
CA ALA A 57 15.97 6.38 1.90
C ALA A 57 17.04 5.30 1.60
N MET A 58 16.62 4.06 1.37
CA MET A 58 17.49 2.89 1.14
C MET A 58 17.66 2.56 -0.35
N MET A 59 16.65 2.83 -1.18
CA MET A 59 16.52 2.30 -2.54
C MET A 59 16.42 3.39 -3.63
N ARG A 60 16.79 4.63 -3.30
CA ARG A 60 16.69 5.88 -4.10
C ARG A 60 16.45 5.70 -5.61
N ASP A 61 15.54 6.53 -6.13
CA ASP A 61 15.24 6.65 -7.56
C ASP A 61 14.71 5.36 -8.22
N HIS A 62 14.06 4.47 -7.45
CA HIS A 62 13.37 3.30 -8.02
C HIS A 62 12.01 3.70 -8.61
N PRO A 63 11.79 3.60 -9.93
CA PRO A 63 10.56 4.12 -10.56
C PRO A 63 9.27 3.50 -10.01
N ALA A 64 9.28 2.20 -9.68
CA ALA A 64 8.10 1.55 -9.13
C ALA A 64 7.79 1.98 -7.68
N LEU A 65 8.81 2.40 -6.92
CA LEU A 65 8.62 2.97 -5.59
C LEU A 65 7.88 4.32 -5.68
N ILE A 66 8.36 5.20 -6.58
CA ILE A 66 7.74 6.50 -6.81
C ILE A 66 6.29 6.33 -7.29
N ALA A 67 6.05 5.40 -8.20
CA ALA A 67 4.71 5.07 -8.67
C ALA A 67 3.79 4.59 -7.53
N ALA A 68 4.31 3.74 -6.63
CA ALA A 68 3.58 3.30 -5.45
C ALA A 68 3.24 4.48 -4.51
N GLN A 69 4.19 5.36 -4.20
CA GLN A 69 3.94 6.54 -3.35
C GLN A 69 2.84 7.46 -3.95
N ILE A 70 2.92 7.75 -5.26
CA ILE A 70 1.89 8.57 -5.94
C ILE A 70 0.52 7.89 -5.86
N ALA A 71 0.46 6.59 -6.13
CA ALA A 71 -0.79 5.85 -6.10
C ALA A 71 -1.43 5.80 -4.70
N LEU A 72 -0.63 5.72 -3.63
CA LEU A 72 -1.16 5.78 -2.27
C LEU A 72 -1.75 7.15 -1.94
N LEU A 73 -1.13 8.24 -2.40
CA LEU A 73 -1.68 9.59 -2.25
C LEU A 73 -3.01 9.75 -3.01
N GLU A 74 -3.09 9.24 -4.24
CA GLU A 74 -4.33 9.23 -5.03
C GLU A 74 -5.42 8.38 -4.36
N ALA A 75 -5.06 7.21 -3.82
CA ALA A 75 -5.96 6.35 -3.05
C ALA A 75 -6.47 7.05 -1.79
N MET A 76 -5.63 7.82 -1.09
CA MET A 76 -6.05 8.62 0.07
C MET A 76 -7.07 9.69 -0.32
N ILE A 77 -6.92 10.34 -1.48
CA ILE A 77 -7.91 11.30 -1.99
C ILE A 77 -9.23 10.60 -2.27
N LEU A 78 -9.21 9.43 -2.90
CA LEU A 78 -10.41 8.63 -3.17
C LEU A 78 -11.12 8.22 -1.86
N ALA A 79 -10.39 7.69 -0.89
CA ALA A 79 -10.99 7.27 0.39
C ALA A 79 -11.61 8.47 1.16
N ARG A 80 -10.99 9.65 1.11
CA ARG A 80 -11.57 10.88 1.70
C ARG A 80 -12.85 11.35 1.00
N ARG A 81 -13.06 10.94 -0.25
CA ARG A 81 -14.26 11.21 -1.04
C ARG A 81 -15.29 10.10 -0.94
N LEU A 82 -15.17 9.21 0.05
CA LEU A 82 -16.05 8.06 0.25
C LEU A 82 -16.09 7.14 -0.99
N LYS A 83 -14.91 6.82 -1.51
CA LYS A 83 -14.75 5.89 -2.66
C LYS A 83 -13.82 4.77 -2.24
N ALA A 84 -14.25 3.97 -1.26
CA ALA A 84 -13.41 2.92 -0.65
C ALA A 84 -12.92 1.90 -1.69
N ALA A 85 -13.80 1.44 -2.58
CA ALA A 85 -13.45 0.39 -3.55
C ALA A 85 -12.40 0.88 -4.56
N GLU A 86 -12.55 2.12 -5.05
CA GLU A 86 -11.62 2.75 -5.97
C GLU A 86 -10.26 3.01 -5.30
N ALA A 87 -10.28 3.47 -4.04
CA ALA A 87 -9.07 3.67 -3.25
C ALA A 87 -8.29 2.36 -3.06
N ILE A 88 -8.98 1.28 -2.66
CA ILE A 88 -8.38 -0.04 -2.47
C ILE A 88 -7.77 -0.53 -3.79
N GLN A 89 -8.53 -0.51 -4.89
CA GLN A 89 -8.04 -0.99 -6.19
C GLN A 89 -6.78 -0.23 -6.65
N LYS A 90 -6.78 1.10 -6.49
CA LYS A 90 -5.66 1.95 -6.89
C LYS A 90 -4.40 1.64 -6.09
N ALA A 91 -4.53 1.50 -4.77
CA ALA A 91 -3.44 1.17 -3.87
C ALA A 91 -2.88 -0.22 -4.15
N GLN A 92 -3.75 -1.23 -4.26
CA GLN A 92 -3.34 -2.60 -4.48
C GLN A 92 -2.59 -2.81 -5.80
N ASN A 93 -3.08 -2.22 -6.90
CA ASN A 93 -2.42 -2.36 -8.20
C ASN A 93 -0.96 -1.89 -8.14
N ASN A 94 -0.69 -0.78 -7.46
CA ASN A 94 0.65 -0.19 -7.45
C ASN A 94 1.54 -0.80 -6.35
N LEU A 95 0.98 -1.18 -5.20
CA LEU A 95 1.73 -1.93 -4.19
C LEU A 95 2.15 -3.30 -4.72
N HIS A 96 1.25 -4.01 -5.42
CA HIS A 96 1.56 -5.30 -6.02
C HIS A 96 2.66 -5.19 -7.08
N LEU A 97 2.54 -4.26 -8.03
CA LEU A 97 3.57 -4.02 -9.05
C LEU A 97 4.93 -3.67 -8.43
N PHE A 98 4.93 -2.85 -7.38
CA PHE A 98 6.15 -2.53 -6.66
C PHE A 98 6.76 -3.78 -6.02
N LEU A 99 5.98 -4.57 -5.28
CA LEU A 99 6.45 -5.80 -4.63
C LEU A 99 6.98 -6.83 -5.64
N GLU A 100 6.29 -7.05 -6.75
CA GLU A 100 6.78 -7.92 -7.84
C GLU A 100 8.12 -7.44 -8.38
N SER A 101 8.27 -6.13 -8.61
CA SER A 101 9.54 -5.55 -9.08
C SER A 101 10.72 -5.76 -8.12
N MET A 102 10.43 -6.02 -6.84
CA MET A 102 11.43 -6.34 -5.82
C MET A 102 11.76 -7.83 -5.77
N GLU A 103 10.77 -8.70 -5.97
CA GLU A 103 10.99 -10.16 -6.04
C GLU A 103 11.89 -10.54 -7.23
N ASP A 104 11.67 -9.92 -8.40
CA ASP A 104 12.48 -10.17 -9.60
C ASP A 104 13.95 -9.76 -9.45
N ARG A 105 14.27 -8.84 -8.52
CA ARG A 105 15.65 -8.43 -8.22
C ARG A 105 16.40 -9.40 -7.29
N HIS A 106 15.68 -10.26 -6.57
CA HIS A 106 16.25 -11.18 -5.59
C HIS A 106 16.33 -12.63 -6.09
N ARG A 107 15.98 -12.89 -7.36
CA ARG A 107 16.22 -14.15 -8.09
C ARG A 107 17.52 -14.09 -8.88
#